data_AF-A0A7Y2ALW4-F1
#
_entry.id   AF-A0A7Y2ALW4-F1
#
_cell.length_a   1.000
_cell.length_b   1.000
_cell.length_c   1.000
_cell.angle_alpha   90.00
_cell.angle_beta   90.00
_cell.angle_gamma   90.00
#
_symmetry.space_group_name_H-M   'P 1'
#
loop_
_entity.id
_entity.type
_entity.pdbx_description
1 polymer ?
#
loop_
_entity_poly.entity_id
_entity_poly.type
_entity_poly.pdbx_seq_one_letter_code
_entity_poly.pdbx_strand_id
1 'polypeptide(L)'
;MIHRFFVYGTLKTQQCRETMWPSAAKSIVPAWVYGTLYDRYDYPAMSGGGDRVLGELWEFDTSVVANVLKRLDAIEGTHDNGPDDLYHRVII
;
A
#
# COMPACT_ATOMS: atom_id res chain seq x y z
N MET A 1 -13.09 10.77 -1.91
CA MET A 1 -12.02 10.94 -0.90
C MET A 1 -11.37 9.57 -0.67
N ILE A 2 -10.04 9.47 -0.79
CA ILE A 2 -9.31 8.20 -0.63
C ILE A 2 -9.33 7.81 0.84
N HIS A 3 -9.77 6.60 1.18
CA HIS A 3 -9.80 6.11 2.56
C HIS A 3 -9.58 4.59 2.63
N ARG A 4 -9.23 3.98 1.50
CA ARG A 4 -8.98 2.55 1.34
C ARG A 4 -7.63 2.37 0.68
N PHE A 5 -6.85 1.43 1.20
CA PHE A 5 -5.48 1.17 0.79
C PHE A 5 -5.34 -0.32 0.52
N PHE A 6 -4.92 -0.65 -0.70
CA PHE A 6 -4.59 -2.02 -1.05
C PHE A 6 -3.11 -2.27 -0.75
N VAL A 7 -2.81 -3.29 0.06
CA VAL A 7 -1.44 -3.70 0.39
C VAL A 7 -1.23 -5.16 0.03
N TYR A 8 -0.12 -5.46 -0.65
CA TYR A 8 0.20 -6.80 -1.13
C TYR A 8 1.52 -7.36 -0.55
N GLY A 9 2.32 -6.51 0.10
CA GLY A 9 3.64 -6.85 0.63
C GLY A 9 3.77 -6.68 2.13
N THR A 10 4.85 -6.01 2.57
CA THR A 10 5.30 -5.95 3.97
C THR A 10 4.35 -5.27 4.95
N LEU A 11 3.35 -4.52 4.46
CA LEU A 11 2.37 -3.80 5.27
C LEU A 11 1.12 -4.62 5.62
N LYS A 12 0.99 -5.84 5.07
CA LYS A 12 -0.12 -6.76 5.39
C LYS A 12 -0.08 -7.24 6.83
N THR A 13 -1.20 -7.76 7.31
CA THR A 13 -1.27 -8.46 8.59
C THR A 13 -0.24 -9.60 8.64
N GLN A 14 0.41 -9.78 9.80
CA GLN A 14 1.50 -10.72 10.09
C GLN A 14 2.80 -10.50 9.29
N GLN A 15 2.99 -9.32 8.68
CA GLN A 15 4.23 -8.95 8.00
C GLN A 15 5.07 -7.95 8.82
N CYS A 16 6.34 -7.80 8.45
CA CYS A 16 7.32 -7.06 9.25
C CYS A 16 7.01 -5.56 9.45
N ARG A 17 6.19 -4.95 8.59
CA ARG A 17 5.78 -3.53 8.71
C ARG A 17 4.32 -3.35 9.11
N GLU A 18 3.60 -4.41 9.51
CA GLU A 18 2.22 -4.30 10.00
C GLU A 18 2.07 -3.26 11.11
N THR A 19 3.03 -3.17 12.03
CA THR A 19 2.96 -2.22 13.16
C THR A 19 3.28 -0.76 12.77
N MET A 20 3.60 -0.50 11.50
CA MET A 20 3.98 0.84 11.03
C MET A 20 2.79 1.70 10.59
N TRP A 21 1.57 1.15 10.52
CA TRP A 21 0.36 1.92 10.29
C TRP A 21 0.16 2.94 11.43
N PRO A 22 -0.10 4.22 11.13
CA PRO A 22 -0.14 5.26 12.16
C PRO A 22 -1.49 5.32 12.90
N SER A 23 -2.44 4.46 12.55
CA SER A 23 -3.78 4.40 13.12
C SER A 23 -4.37 3.00 12.92
N ALA A 24 -5.38 2.64 13.71
CA ALA A 24 -6.11 1.39 13.51
C ALA A 24 -7.02 1.50 12.27
N ALA A 25 -7.04 0.43 11.46
CA ALA A 25 -8.01 0.31 10.38
C ALA A 25 -9.41 0.05 10.94
N LYS A 26 -10.43 0.59 10.28
CA LYS A 26 -11.85 0.25 10.51
C LYS A 26 -12.17 -1.17 10.08
N SER A 27 -11.56 -1.61 8.99
CA SER A 27 -11.70 -2.97 8.47
C SER A 27 -10.46 -3.37 7.69
N ILE A 28 -10.13 -4.65 7.78
CA ILE A 28 -9.10 -5.30 6.97
C ILE A 28 -9.76 -6.53 6.34
N VAL A 29 -9.80 -6.59 5.01
CA VAL A 29 -10.40 -7.71 4.28
C VAL A 29 -9.45 -8.24 3.22
N PRO A 30 -9.41 -9.56 2.96
CA PRO A 30 -8.70 -10.10 1.82
C PRO A 30 -9.22 -9.47 0.51
N ALA A 31 -8.30 -9.10 -0.38
CA ALA A 31 -8.63 -8.44 -1.64
C ALA A 31 -7.63 -8.83 -2.74
N TRP A 32 -7.92 -8.42 -3.97
CA TRP A 32 -7.01 -8.57 -5.10
C TRP A 32 -7.20 -7.45 -6.10
N VAL A 33 -6.15 -7.18 -6.88
CA VAL A 33 -6.16 -6.22 -8.00
C VAL A 33 -5.50 -6.84 -9.23
N TYR A 34 -5.78 -6.29 -10.40
CA TYR A 34 -5.03 -6.64 -11.61
C TYR A 34 -3.65 -5.99 -11.58
N GLY A 35 -2.61 -6.81 -11.75
CA GLY A 35 -1.23 -6.35 -11.68
C GLY A 35 -0.24 -7.50 -11.86
N THR A 36 1.01 -7.16 -12.11
CA THR A 36 2.11 -8.13 -12.19
C THR A 36 3.12 -7.81 -11.09
N LEU A 37 3.44 -8.83 -10.28
CA LEU A 37 4.48 -8.74 -9.25
C LEU A 37 5.84 -9.09 -9.82
N TYR A 38 6.84 -8.28 -9.49
CA TYR A 38 8.24 -8.56 -9.77
C TYR A 38 8.94 -8.85 -8.45
N ASP A 39 9.49 -10.05 -8.36
CA ASP A 39 10.26 -10.49 -7.21
C ASP A 39 11.62 -9.78 -7.21
N ARG A 40 11.74 -8.74 -6.36
CA ARG A 40 13.03 -8.16 -5.98
C ARG A 40 13.28 -8.60 -4.55
N TYR A 41 14.49 -9.10 -4.30
CA TYR A 41 14.89 -9.79 -3.07
C TYR A 41 14.58 -9.01 -1.77
N ASP A 42 14.52 -7.67 -1.84
CA ASP A 42 14.31 -6.77 -0.70
C ASP A 42 13.03 -5.93 -0.77
N TYR A 43 12.39 -5.83 -1.95
CA TYR A 43 11.27 -4.92 -2.15
C TYR A 43 10.40 -5.28 -3.37
N PRO A 44 9.36 -6.12 -3.19
CA PRO A 44 8.52 -6.55 -4.31
C PRO A 44 7.85 -5.34 -4.97
N ALA A 45 7.97 -5.26 -6.29
CA ALA A 45 7.36 -4.19 -7.09
C ALA A 45 6.11 -4.71 -7.78
N MET A 46 5.08 -3.86 -7.88
CA MET A 46 3.89 -4.14 -8.67
C MET A 46 3.77 -3.11 -9.78
N SER A 47 3.48 -3.58 -10.99
CA SER A 47 3.01 -2.72 -12.09
C SER A 47 1.60 -3.12 -12.51
N GLY A 48 0.96 -2.28 -13.33
CA GLY A 48 -0.23 -2.69 -14.07
C GLY A 48 0.07 -3.92 -14.93
N GLY A 49 -0.90 -4.84 -14.99
CA GLY A 49 -0.75 -6.16 -15.63
C GLY A 49 -2.06 -6.94 -15.67
N GLY A 50 -2.07 -8.09 -16.34
CA GLY A 50 -3.26 -8.93 -16.52
C GLY A 50 -3.47 -9.99 -15.44
N ASP A 51 -2.47 -10.22 -14.59
CA ASP A 51 -2.53 -11.22 -13.53
C ASP A 51 -3.27 -10.69 -12.29
N ARG A 52 -3.56 -11.59 -11.33
CA ARG A 52 -4.16 -11.21 -10.05
C ARG A 52 -3.10 -11.14 -8.96
N VAL A 53 -2.97 -9.96 -8.35
CA VAL A 53 -2.16 -9.76 -7.16
C VAL A 53 -3.06 -9.86 -5.93
N LEU A 54 -2.77 -10.82 -5.06
CA LEU A 54 -3.49 -11.00 -3.80
C LEU A 54 -2.92 -10.10 -2.70
N GLY A 55 -3.81 -9.52 -1.90
CA GLY A 55 -3.44 -8.63 -0.82
C GLY A 55 -4.58 -8.42 0.16
N GLU A 56 -4.55 -7.28 0.83
CA GLU A 56 -5.53 -6.85 1.79
C GLU A 56 -5.99 -5.45 1.46
N LEU A 57 -7.28 -5.18 1.68
CA LEU A 57 -7.85 -3.85 1.61
C LEU A 57 -8.06 -3.34 3.03
N TRP A 58 -7.29 -2.31 3.38
CA TRP A 58 -7.36 -1.63 4.67
C TRP A 58 -8.19 -0.36 4.52
N GLU A 59 -9.25 -0.23 5.32
CA GLU A 59 -10.11 0.95 5.35
C GLU A 59 -9.84 1.78 6.61
N PHE A 60 -9.75 3.11 6.46
CA PHE A 60 -9.52 4.04 7.56
C PHE A 60 -10.63 5.09 7.68
N ASP A 61 -10.73 5.70 8.86
CA ASP A 61 -11.52 6.91 9.01
C ASP A 61 -10.94 8.07 8.19
N THR A 62 -11.80 8.85 7.54
CA THR A 62 -11.35 10.00 6.72
C THR A 62 -10.55 11.02 7.52
N SER A 63 -10.80 11.15 8.83
CA SER A 63 -10.05 12.05 9.71
C SER A 63 -8.57 11.69 9.87
N VAL A 64 -8.20 10.41 9.69
CA VAL A 64 -6.81 9.93 9.87
C VAL A 64 -6.07 9.69 8.55
N VAL A 65 -6.78 9.73 7.41
CA VAL A 65 -6.22 9.42 6.08
C VAL A 65 -4.97 10.25 5.77
N ALA A 66 -4.96 11.54 6.10
CA ALA A 66 -3.81 12.41 5.81
C ALA A 66 -2.54 11.92 6.53
N ASN A 67 -2.68 11.43 7.76
CA ASN A 67 -1.58 10.87 8.53
C ASN A 67 -1.14 9.50 7.97
N VAL A 68 -2.10 8.67 7.57
CA VAL A 68 -1.84 7.38 6.89
C VAL A 68 -1.02 7.59 5.62
N LEU A 69 -1.45 8.49 4.73
CA LEU A 69 -0.74 8.82 3.49
C LEU A 69 0.69 9.28 3.78
N LYS A 70 0.86 10.24 4.69
CA LYS A 70 2.19 10.76 5.06
C LYS A 70 3.12 9.67 5.60
N ARG A 71 2.59 8.73 6.38
CA ARG A 71 3.37 7.63 6.94
C ARG A 71 3.77 6.62 5.87
N LEU A 72 2.86 6.28 4.96
CA LEU A 72 3.14 5.39 3.84
C LEU A 72 4.19 6.00 2.91
N ASP A 73 4.05 7.28 2.56
CA ASP A 73 5.01 8.00 1.71
C ASP A 73 6.42 7.97 2.31
N ALA A 74 6.55 8.13 3.62
CA ALA A 74 7.83 8.03 4.32
C ALA A 74 8.41 6.61 4.35
N ILE A 75 7.57 5.57 4.34
CA ILE A 75 8.01 4.16 4.32
C ILE A 75 8.44 3.76 2.91
N GLU A 76 7.66 4.17 1.91
CA GLU A 76 7.78 3.76 0.51
C GLU A 76 8.70 4.70 -0.30
N GLY A 77 9.18 5.79 0.28
CA GLY A 77 10.03 6.77 -0.41
C GLY A 77 9.30 7.47 -1.55
N THR A 78 8.01 7.79 -1.34
CA THR A 78 7.17 8.51 -2.30
C THR A 78 7.12 9.99 -1.94
N HIS A 79 7.61 10.86 -2.82
CA HIS A 79 7.55 12.31 -2.71
C HIS A 79 6.78 12.88 -3.90
N ASP A 80 5.46 13.02 -3.74
CA ASP A 80 4.54 13.57 -4.75
C ASP A 80 4.55 12.83 -6.11
N ASN A 81 4.94 11.55 -6.13
CA ASN A 81 5.13 10.75 -7.35
C ASN A 81 6.20 11.36 -8.29
N GLY A 82 7.28 11.87 -7.70
CA GLY A 82 8.42 12.41 -8.42
C GLY A 82 9.22 11.35 -9.20
N PRO A 83 10.09 11.76 -10.13
CA PRO A 83 10.88 10.83 -10.94
C PRO A 83 11.90 10.01 -10.13
N ASP A 84 12.29 10.52 -8.96
CA ASP A 84 13.28 9.88 -8.06
C ASP A 84 12.61 9.04 -6.96
N ASP A 85 11.29 8.91 -6.98
CA ASP A 85 10.54 8.13 -5.99
C ASP A 85 10.80 6.62 -6.16
N LEU A 86 10.90 5.91 -5.04
CA LEU A 86 11.06 4.45 -5.07
C LEU A 86 9.76 3.76 -5.51
N TYR A 87 8.61 4.34 -5.12
CA TYR A 87 7.27 3.87 -5.45
C TYR A 87 6.35 5.06 -5.77
N HIS A 88 5.45 4.85 -6.72
CA HIS A 88 4.37 5.80 -7.01
C HIS A 88 3.04 5.30 -6.46
N ARG A 89 2.26 6.23 -5.91
CA ARG A 89 0.87 5.98 -5.53
C ARG A 89 -0.01 5.92 -6.77
N VAL A 90 -0.73 4.80 -6.93
CA VAL A 90 -1.70 4.59 -8.01
C VAL A 90 -3.11 4.47 -7.40
N ILE A 91 -4.08 5.13 -8.04
CA ILE A 91 -5.50 4.97 -7.72
C ILE A 91 -6.09 3.98 -8.71
N ILE A 92 -6.75 2.94 -8.20
CA ILE A 92 -7.33 1.83 -8.96
C ILE A 92 -8.83 1.83 -8.76
#